data_AF-A0A1G9K4D1-F1
#
_entry.id   AF-A0A1G9K4D1-F1
#
_cell.length_a   1.000
_cell.length_b   1.000
_cell.length_c   1.000
_cell.angle_alpha   90.00
_cell.angle_beta   90.00
_cell.angle_gamma   90.00
#
_symmetry.space_group_name_H-M   'P 1'
#
loop_
_entity.id
_entity.type
_entity.pdbx_description
1 polymer ?
#
loop_
_entity_poly.entity_id
_entity_poly.type
_entity_poly.pdbx_seq_one_letter_code
_entity_poly.pdbx_strand_id
1 'polypeptide(L)'
;MTGLTTHFHLGPPEDFPEGDENLILIREMWSSPIVFRRASKQHKLCDEAKAWATEARRRVALFKEKGLTGTGSGDRILILGEDKDGKTDDLTDIPVKQDGLLTAADRVNTGQFEGRLLAPMYVDEDDKELIEVLEKNNSSAIVRFSIAGDGVADRCRFLTGGDADVSIWDRLWQRHKDSNKDWLSYDVMETPHHCSWRTLSHDRWSEMGEKVKVSEDARNALSQTRDGAIIVASCKPIKKDDDNPPHERAKREYVSITSAERFICTTEYADEHDGPVEFNITGVGTSKQLALTPKKAASIAGVTGVTTTPRSHG
;
A
#
# COMPACT_ATOMS: atom_id res chain seq x y z
N MET A 1 -13.96 0.32 -9.31
CA MET A 1 -12.67 0.63 -9.96
C MET A 1 -12.68 0.01 -11.34
N THR A 2 -12.53 0.85 -12.36
CA THR A 2 -12.35 0.50 -13.76
C THR A 2 -11.05 1.17 -14.20
N GLY A 3 -10.26 0.54 -15.06
CA GLY A 3 -9.10 1.22 -15.64
C GLY A 3 -7.86 0.36 -15.84
N LEU A 4 -7.79 -0.86 -15.29
CA LEU A 4 -6.66 -1.74 -15.58
C LEU A 4 -6.63 -2.05 -17.08
N THR A 5 -7.72 -2.61 -17.61
CA THR A 5 -7.83 -2.94 -19.05
C THR A 5 -7.90 -1.73 -19.97
N THR A 6 -8.14 -0.53 -19.43
CA THR A 6 -8.18 0.72 -20.21
C THR A 6 -6.81 1.38 -20.30
N HIS A 7 -6.04 1.38 -19.23
CA HIS A 7 -4.81 2.17 -19.11
C HIS A 7 -3.54 1.33 -19.11
N PHE A 8 -3.63 0.00 -19.00
CA PHE A 8 -2.46 -0.88 -18.94
C PHE A 8 -2.48 -1.91 -20.05
N HIS A 9 -1.32 -2.13 -20.65
CA HIS A 9 -1.10 -3.24 -21.56
C HIS A 9 -1.05 -4.56 -20.79
N LEU A 10 -1.90 -5.50 -21.17
CA LEU A 10 -1.93 -6.85 -20.62
C LEU A 10 -1.60 -7.85 -21.74
N GLY A 11 -0.40 -8.40 -21.71
CA GLY A 11 0.10 -9.29 -22.74
C GLY A 11 1.61 -9.18 -22.91
N PRO A 12 2.17 -9.86 -23.92
CA PRO A 12 3.58 -9.78 -24.24
C PRO A 12 3.99 -8.33 -24.58
N PRO A 13 5.16 -7.85 -24.12
CA PRO A 13 5.62 -6.49 -24.40
C PRO A 13 5.87 -6.22 -25.88
N GLU A 14 6.13 -7.24 -26.70
CA GLU A 14 6.22 -7.12 -28.16
C GLU A 14 4.89 -6.72 -28.85
N ASP A 15 3.76 -6.95 -28.18
CA ASP A 15 2.44 -6.53 -28.65
C ASP A 15 2.06 -5.14 -28.13
N PHE A 16 2.95 -4.46 -27.40
CA PHE A 16 2.69 -3.11 -26.91
C PHE A 16 2.59 -2.14 -28.10
N PRO A 17 1.47 -1.43 -28.29
CA PRO A 17 1.25 -0.58 -29.45
C PRO A 17 2.25 0.58 -29.50
N GLU A 18 3.06 0.63 -30.55
CA GLU A 18 3.98 1.74 -30.78
C GLU A 18 3.22 3.07 -30.88
N GLY A 19 3.63 4.06 -30.11
CA GLY A 19 3.08 5.42 -30.15
C GLY A 19 1.76 5.62 -29.40
N ASP A 20 1.24 4.61 -28.68
CA ASP A 20 0.11 4.83 -27.78
C ASP A 20 0.59 5.42 -26.44
N GLU A 21 0.50 6.74 -26.33
CA GLU A 21 0.88 7.49 -25.11
C GLU A 21 -0.12 7.31 -23.95
N ASN A 22 -1.29 6.71 -24.19
CA ASN A 22 -2.33 6.52 -23.17
C ASN A 22 -2.23 5.17 -22.45
N LEU A 23 -1.39 4.26 -22.96
CA LEU A 23 -1.22 2.91 -22.42
C LEU A 23 0.07 2.80 -21.60
N ILE A 24 -0.02 2.12 -20.48
CA ILE A 24 1.09 1.92 -19.55
C ILE A 24 1.59 0.48 -19.65
N LEU A 25 2.88 0.30 -19.92
CA LEU A 25 3.54 -0.99 -19.83
C LEU A 25 4.00 -1.27 -18.40
N ILE A 26 3.47 -2.33 -17.78
CA ILE A 26 3.93 -2.82 -16.48
C ILE A 26 5.24 -3.60 -16.66
N ARG A 27 6.38 -2.96 -16.38
CA ARG A 27 7.71 -3.58 -16.52
C ARG A 27 7.87 -4.81 -15.61
N GLU A 28 7.42 -4.70 -14.38
CA GLU A 28 7.39 -5.80 -13.42
C GLU A 28 6.09 -5.74 -12.61
N MET A 29 5.41 -6.88 -12.53
CA MET A 29 4.15 -7.01 -11.83
C MET A 29 4.39 -7.59 -10.44
N TRP A 30 3.91 -6.95 -9.38
CA TRP A 30 3.95 -7.54 -8.04
C TRP A 30 2.55 -8.00 -7.67
N SER A 31 2.38 -9.30 -7.45
CA SER A 31 1.05 -9.88 -7.29
C SER A 31 1.03 -10.92 -6.19
N SER A 32 0.00 -10.87 -5.35
CA SER A 32 -0.24 -11.92 -4.37
C SER A 32 -1.17 -13.00 -4.95
N PRO A 33 -0.85 -14.30 -4.80
CA PRO A 33 -1.73 -15.36 -5.25
C PRO A 33 -3.02 -15.41 -4.43
N ILE A 34 -3.02 -14.88 -3.19
CA ILE A 34 -4.18 -14.92 -2.29
C ILE A 34 -5.36 -14.13 -2.85
N VAL A 35 -5.11 -13.03 -3.57
CA VAL A 35 -6.16 -12.17 -4.17
C VAL A 35 -7.12 -12.99 -5.04
N PHE A 36 -6.61 -13.98 -5.78
CA PHE A 36 -7.43 -14.80 -6.67
C PHE A 36 -8.09 -16.00 -5.99
N ARG A 37 -7.57 -16.44 -4.83
CA ARG A 37 -8.13 -17.58 -4.08
C ARG A 37 -9.46 -17.23 -3.41
N ARG A 38 -9.68 -15.95 -3.10
CA ARG A 38 -10.95 -15.45 -2.55
C ARG A 38 -12.12 -15.60 -3.53
N ALA A 39 -11.85 -15.87 -4.81
CA ALA A 39 -12.86 -16.16 -5.80
C ALA A 39 -13.66 -17.41 -5.39
N SER A 40 -14.93 -17.22 -5.04
CA SER A 40 -15.85 -18.29 -4.68
C SER A 40 -17.16 -18.16 -5.45
N LYS A 41 -18.08 -19.13 -5.29
CA LYS A 41 -19.42 -19.02 -5.86
C LYS A 41 -20.16 -17.76 -5.39
N GLN A 42 -19.85 -17.28 -4.18
CA GLN A 42 -20.46 -16.11 -3.55
C GLN A 42 -19.61 -14.84 -3.70
N HIS A 43 -18.33 -14.95 -4.04
CA HIS A 43 -17.43 -13.82 -4.27
C HIS A 43 -16.77 -13.96 -5.64
N LYS A 44 -17.45 -13.44 -6.67
CA LYS A 44 -16.94 -13.52 -8.06
C LYS A 44 -15.96 -12.39 -8.30
N LEU A 45 -14.82 -12.70 -8.94
CA LEU A 45 -13.91 -11.68 -9.45
C LEU A 45 -14.63 -10.82 -10.49
N CYS A 46 -14.43 -9.50 -10.41
CA CYS A 46 -14.80 -8.60 -11.50
C CYS A 46 -13.88 -8.81 -12.71
N ASP A 47 -14.24 -8.25 -13.85
CA ASP A 47 -13.50 -8.48 -15.10
C ASP A 47 -12.08 -7.93 -15.04
N GLU A 48 -11.85 -6.80 -14.36
CA GLU A 48 -10.50 -6.25 -14.14
C GLU A 48 -9.65 -7.20 -13.28
N ALA A 49 -10.22 -7.77 -12.22
CA ALA A 49 -9.50 -8.73 -11.37
C ALA A 49 -9.19 -10.04 -12.13
N LYS A 50 -10.07 -10.47 -13.05
CA LYS A 50 -9.79 -11.60 -13.95
C LYS A 50 -8.67 -11.25 -14.93
N ALA A 51 -8.65 -10.03 -15.46
CA ALA A 51 -7.61 -9.58 -16.38
C ALA A 51 -6.24 -9.55 -15.70
N TRP A 52 -6.16 -8.98 -14.48
CA TRP A 52 -4.96 -9.04 -13.62
C TRP A 52 -4.53 -10.49 -13.35
N ALA A 53 -5.47 -11.38 -13.02
CA ALA A 53 -5.18 -12.80 -12.78
C ALA A 53 -4.62 -13.51 -14.01
N THR A 54 -5.18 -13.23 -15.19
CA THR A 54 -4.74 -13.82 -16.45
C THR A 54 -3.32 -13.38 -16.78
N GLU A 55 -3.03 -12.08 -16.65
CA GLU A 55 -1.69 -11.56 -16.91
C GLU A 55 -0.65 -12.08 -15.91
N ALA A 56 -1.00 -12.14 -14.61
CA ALA A 56 -0.13 -12.74 -13.61
C ALA A 56 0.24 -14.20 -13.94
N ARG A 57 -0.76 -15.01 -14.33
CA ARG A 57 -0.55 -16.41 -14.72
C ARG A 57 0.30 -16.54 -15.99
N ARG A 58 0.11 -15.66 -16.97
CA ARG A 58 0.92 -15.61 -18.19
C ARG A 58 2.40 -15.41 -17.82
N ARG A 59 2.70 -14.40 -16.99
CA ARG A 59 4.08 -14.09 -16.55
C ARG A 59 4.70 -15.22 -15.72
N VAL A 60 3.93 -15.86 -14.83
CA VAL A 60 4.39 -17.04 -14.09
C VAL A 60 4.70 -18.20 -15.03
N ALA A 61 3.82 -18.50 -15.99
CA ALA A 61 4.05 -19.58 -16.96
C ALA A 61 5.30 -19.31 -17.80
N LEU A 62 5.47 -18.08 -18.26
CA LEU A 62 6.66 -17.66 -19.01
C LEU A 62 7.94 -17.77 -18.16
N PHE A 63 7.89 -17.41 -16.87
CA PHE A 63 9.01 -17.61 -15.96
C PHE A 63 9.35 -19.09 -15.77
N LYS A 64 8.35 -19.97 -15.62
CA LYS A 64 8.59 -21.43 -15.55
C LYS A 64 9.23 -21.98 -16.83
N GLU A 65 8.88 -21.44 -17.99
CA GLU A 65 9.42 -21.87 -19.28
C GLU A 65 10.84 -21.33 -19.54
N LYS A 66 11.05 -20.03 -19.32
CA LYS A 66 12.25 -19.30 -19.77
C LYS A 66 13.24 -18.98 -18.64
N GLY A 67 12.83 -19.16 -17.39
CA GLY A 67 13.62 -18.84 -16.21
C GLY A 67 13.94 -17.37 -16.04
N LEU A 68 14.86 -17.08 -15.11
CA LEU A 68 15.28 -15.73 -14.76
C LEU A 68 15.91 -14.98 -15.95
N THR A 69 16.79 -15.63 -16.72
CA THR A 69 17.51 -15.00 -17.83
C THR A 69 16.65 -14.81 -19.08
N GLY A 70 15.60 -15.61 -19.26
CA GLY A 70 14.73 -15.56 -20.43
C GLY A 70 13.46 -14.74 -20.26
N THR A 71 13.28 -14.07 -19.11
CA THR A 71 12.15 -13.17 -18.83
C THR A 71 12.61 -11.69 -18.75
N GLY A 72 12.18 -10.88 -19.72
CA GLY A 72 12.56 -9.47 -19.86
C GLY A 72 11.61 -8.49 -19.13
N SER A 73 12.00 -7.21 -19.11
CA SER A 73 11.11 -6.12 -18.67
C SER A 73 9.82 -6.14 -19.51
N GLY A 74 8.67 -6.00 -18.85
CA GLY A 74 7.34 -6.15 -19.44
C GLY A 74 6.73 -7.53 -19.17
N ASP A 75 7.56 -8.52 -18.88
CA ASP A 75 7.14 -9.91 -18.59
C ASP A 75 7.44 -10.36 -17.17
N ARG A 76 8.15 -9.53 -16.38
CA ARG A 76 8.58 -9.89 -15.03
C ARG A 76 7.43 -9.87 -14.05
N ILE A 77 7.50 -10.78 -13.08
CA ILE A 77 6.57 -10.87 -11.96
C ILE A 77 7.32 -11.22 -10.67
N LEU A 78 6.91 -10.59 -9.56
CA LEU A 78 7.19 -11.02 -8.19
C LEU A 78 5.91 -11.53 -7.55
N ILE A 79 6.02 -12.64 -6.83
CA ILE A 79 4.91 -13.27 -6.13
C ILE A 79 4.99 -12.86 -4.65
N LEU A 80 3.98 -12.14 -4.17
CA LEU A 80 3.93 -11.65 -2.79
C LEU A 80 3.22 -12.66 -1.90
N GLY A 81 4.00 -13.30 -1.02
CA GLY A 81 3.57 -14.36 -0.12
C GLY A 81 3.74 -15.77 -0.69
N GLU A 82 3.51 -16.75 0.18
CA GLU A 82 3.51 -18.16 -0.18
C GLU A 82 2.11 -18.59 -0.61
N ASP A 83 2.05 -19.49 -1.60
CA ASP A 83 0.80 -20.18 -1.95
C ASP A 83 0.72 -21.52 -1.20
N LYS A 84 -0.50 -22.05 -1.06
CA LYS A 84 -0.76 -23.32 -0.40
C LYS A 84 -0.30 -24.51 -1.25
N ASP A 85 -0.24 -25.70 -0.67
CA ASP A 85 0.12 -26.94 -1.36
C ASP A 85 1.50 -26.88 -2.07
N GLY A 86 2.42 -26.00 -1.64
CA GLY A 86 3.74 -25.86 -2.26
C GLY A 86 3.74 -25.29 -3.69
N LYS A 87 2.66 -24.64 -4.14
CA LYS A 87 2.52 -24.12 -5.52
C LYS A 87 3.54 -23.04 -5.91
N THR A 88 4.20 -22.45 -4.91
CA THR A 88 5.29 -21.49 -5.08
C THR A 88 6.67 -22.10 -4.88
N ASP A 89 6.77 -23.38 -4.52
CA ASP A 89 8.05 -24.02 -4.16
C ASP A 89 8.96 -24.15 -5.38
N ASP A 90 8.37 -24.35 -6.57
CA ASP A 90 9.09 -24.43 -7.84
C ASP A 90 9.44 -23.05 -8.42
N LEU A 91 9.01 -21.96 -7.77
CA LEU A 91 9.20 -20.58 -8.25
C LEU A 91 10.42 -19.87 -7.66
N THR A 92 11.12 -20.51 -6.70
CA THR A 92 12.39 -20.11 -6.03
C THR A 92 12.83 -18.64 -6.07
N ASP A 93 13.13 -18.08 -7.25
CA ASP A 93 13.63 -16.71 -7.43
C ASP A 93 12.58 -15.57 -7.40
N ILE A 94 11.29 -15.86 -7.63
CA ILE A 94 10.23 -14.83 -7.71
C ILE A 94 9.33 -14.65 -6.48
N PRO A 95 9.17 -15.63 -5.56
CA PRO A 95 8.38 -15.44 -4.35
C PRO A 95 9.11 -14.61 -3.30
N VAL A 96 8.40 -13.64 -2.72
CA VAL A 96 8.80 -12.91 -1.51
C VAL A 96 7.88 -13.36 -0.39
N LYS A 97 8.44 -14.06 0.60
CA LYS A 97 7.68 -14.56 1.75
C LYS A 97 7.29 -13.41 2.69
N GLN A 98 6.32 -13.68 3.57
CA GLN A 98 6.00 -12.78 4.66
C GLN A 98 7.27 -12.44 5.47
N ASP A 99 7.36 -11.18 5.91
CA ASP A 99 8.49 -10.55 6.60
C ASP A 99 9.76 -10.38 5.74
N GLY A 100 9.73 -10.87 4.49
CA GLY A 100 10.79 -10.78 3.50
C GLY A 100 10.97 -9.38 2.90
N LEU A 101 12.05 -9.23 2.13
CA LEU A 101 12.47 -7.96 1.54
C LEU A 101 12.28 -7.91 0.02
N LEU A 102 11.82 -6.76 -0.43
CA LEU A 102 11.75 -6.29 -1.80
C LEU A 102 12.88 -5.26 -1.96
N THR A 103 13.98 -5.61 -2.64
CA THR A 103 15.17 -4.74 -2.77
C THR A 103 15.46 -4.32 -4.21
N ALA A 104 14.64 -4.79 -5.15
CA ALA A 104 14.79 -4.52 -6.56
C ALA A 104 13.43 -4.20 -7.16
N ALA A 105 13.42 -3.29 -8.13
CA ALA A 105 12.29 -3.07 -9.02
C ALA A 105 12.75 -3.36 -10.44
N ASP A 106 11.94 -4.12 -11.18
CA ASP A 106 12.33 -4.61 -12.51
C ASP A 106 13.68 -5.37 -12.44
N ARG A 107 13.85 -6.16 -11.36
CA ARG A 107 15.09 -6.88 -11.01
C ARG A 107 16.37 -6.02 -10.90
N VAL A 108 16.27 -4.71 -10.86
CA VAL A 108 17.40 -3.80 -10.64
C VAL A 108 17.40 -3.34 -9.18
N ASN A 109 18.46 -3.69 -8.45
CA ASN A 109 18.71 -3.15 -7.12
C ASN A 109 19.61 -1.92 -7.24
N THR A 110 19.02 -0.74 -7.06
CA THR A 110 19.72 0.55 -7.08
C THR A 110 20.14 1.03 -5.68
N GLY A 111 19.76 0.29 -4.63
CA GLY A 111 19.89 0.72 -3.23
C GLY A 111 19.00 1.91 -2.84
N GLN A 112 18.10 2.37 -3.73
CA GLN A 112 17.24 3.52 -3.47
C GLN A 112 16.04 3.21 -2.58
N PHE A 113 15.67 1.94 -2.45
CA PHE A 113 14.61 1.52 -1.54
C PHE A 113 14.81 0.09 -1.01
N GLU A 114 14.16 -0.18 0.11
CA GLU A 114 13.84 -1.52 0.61
C GLU A 114 12.35 -1.56 0.95
N GLY A 115 11.60 -2.53 0.45
CA GLY A 115 10.23 -2.82 0.89
C GLY A 115 10.22 -4.04 1.80
N ARG A 116 9.53 -3.97 2.94
CA ARG A 116 9.29 -5.14 3.80
C ARG A 116 7.85 -5.60 3.62
N LEU A 117 7.67 -6.84 3.19
CA LEU A 117 6.35 -7.44 2.98
C LEU A 117 5.81 -7.96 4.33
N LEU A 118 4.79 -7.30 4.89
CA LEU A 118 4.20 -7.68 6.18
C LEU A 118 2.99 -8.61 6.01
N ALA A 119 2.25 -8.43 4.92
CA ALA A 119 1.18 -9.32 4.49
C ALA A 119 1.18 -9.40 2.96
N PRO A 120 0.63 -10.44 2.33
CA PRO A 120 -0.22 -11.47 2.93
C PRO A 120 0.50 -12.40 3.92
N MET A 121 -0.22 -12.84 4.93
CA MET A 121 0.30 -13.82 5.90
C MET A 121 0.18 -15.25 5.37
N TYR A 122 1.21 -16.07 5.60
CA TYR A 122 1.08 -17.52 5.46
C TYR A 122 0.19 -18.05 6.59
N VAL A 123 -0.66 -19.00 6.25
CA VAL A 123 -1.60 -19.63 7.17
C VAL A 123 -1.36 -21.12 7.09
N ASP A 124 -1.10 -21.72 8.25
CA ASP A 124 -1.05 -23.17 8.36
C ASP A 124 -2.40 -23.76 7.94
N GLU A 125 -2.38 -24.80 7.10
CA GLU A 125 -3.57 -25.43 6.53
C GLU A 125 -4.45 -26.09 7.62
N ASP A 126 -3.87 -26.40 8.77
CA ASP A 126 -4.59 -26.98 9.90
C ASP A 126 -5.32 -25.94 10.77
N ASP A 127 -5.01 -24.65 10.65
CA ASP A 127 -5.65 -23.58 11.41
C ASP A 127 -6.94 -23.09 10.71
N LYS A 128 -7.97 -23.94 10.76
CA LYS A 128 -9.26 -23.70 10.07
C LYS A 128 -9.96 -22.41 10.49
N GLU A 129 -9.83 -22.01 11.75
CA GLU A 129 -10.42 -20.77 12.27
C GLU A 129 -9.69 -19.56 11.71
N LEU A 130 -8.35 -19.62 11.68
CA LEU A 130 -7.51 -18.60 11.06
C LEU A 130 -7.74 -18.49 9.56
N ILE A 131 -7.88 -19.62 8.87
CA ILE A 131 -8.21 -19.68 7.45
C ILE A 131 -9.53 -18.96 7.19
N GLU A 132 -10.58 -19.21 7.97
CA GLU A 132 -11.88 -18.56 7.74
C GLU A 132 -11.81 -17.03 7.94
N VAL A 133 -11.08 -16.59 8.97
CA VAL A 133 -10.86 -15.15 9.25
C VAL A 133 -10.04 -14.49 8.14
N LEU A 134 -9.00 -15.16 7.64
CA LEU A 134 -8.06 -14.61 6.67
C LEU A 134 -8.54 -14.76 5.22
N GLU A 135 -9.28 -15.80 4.84
CA GLU A 135 -9.89 -15.90 3.51
C GLU A 135 -10.90 -14.76 3.27
N LYS A 136 -11.50 -14.22 4.33
CA LYS A 136 -12.41 -13.07 4.27
C LYS A 136 -11.69 -11.72 4.30
N ASN A 137 -10.42 -11.64 4.67
CA ASN A 137 -9.79 -10.34 4.99
C ASN A 137 -8.30 -10.17 4.63
N ASN A 138 -7.59 -11.23 4.22
CA ASN A 138 -6.13 -11.29 4.03
C ASN A 138 -5.72 -11.32 2.55
N SER A 139 -6.24 -10.40 1.72
CA SER A 139 -5.77 -10.26 0.33
C SER A 139 -4.84 -9.08 0.11
N SER A 140 -4.76 -8.17 1.07
CA SER A 140 -3.94 -6.96 0.92
C SER A 140 -2.47 -7.32 1.03
N ALA A 141 -1.68 -6.84 0.07
CA ALA A 141 -0.25 -6.72 0.27
C ALA A 141 -0.01 -5.52 1.19
N ILE A 142 0.53 -5.78 2.38
CA ILE A 142 0.95 -4.73 3.30
C ILE A 142 2.46 -4.61 3.16
N VAL A 143 2.94 -3.45 2.75
CA VAL A 143 4.36 -3.20 2.53
C VAL A 143 4.79 -1.92 3.23
N ARG A 144 5.89 -2.01 3.98
CA ARG A 144 6.61 -0.84 4.49
C ARG A 144 7.84 -0.61 3.63
N PHE A 145 7.83 0.45 2.84
CA PHE A 145 8.99 0.92 2.11
C PHE A 145 9.88 1.78 3.00
N SER A 146 11.19 1.66 2.86
CA SER A 146 12.22 2.60 3.31
C SER A 146 12.90 3.14 2.06
N ILE A 147 12.84 4.44 1.86
CA ILE A 147 13.27 5.13 0.64
C ILE A 147 14.46 6.03 0.98
N ALA A 148 15.48 6.01 0.14
CA ALA A 148 16.65 6.85 0.27
C ALA A 148 16.36 8.31 -0.14
N GLY A 149 17.08 9.27 0.45
CA GLY A 149 17.03 10.69 0.11
C GLY A 149 18.45 11.24 0.02
N ASP A 150 18.78 11.89 -1.10
CA ASP A 150 20.12 12.43 -1.40
C ASP A 150 21.26 11.43 -1.14
N GLY A 151 21.05 10.16 -1.51
CA GLY A 151 22.04 9.09 -1.33
C GLY A 151 22.15 8.53 0.09
N VAL A 152 21.30 8.98 1.03
CA VAL A 152 21.25 8.42 2.38
C VAL A 152 20.04 7.51 2.53
N ALA A 153 20.24 6.30 3.07
CA ALA A 153 19.19 5.32 3.28
C ALA A 153 18.15 5.76 4.35
N ASP A 154 16.96 5.16 4.28
CA ASP A 154 15.89 5.26 5.30
C ASP A 154 15.47 6.69 5.66
N ARG A 155 15.39 7.57 4.65
CA ARG A 155 14.95 8.97 4.81
C ARG A 155 13.45 9.15 4.75
N CYS A 156 12.73 8.17 4.22
CA CYS A 156 11.29 8.10 4.30
C CYS A 156 10.85 6.65 4.46
N ARG A 157 10.06 6.37 5.49
CA ARG A 157 9.27 5.14 5.57
C ARG A 157 7.84 5.38 5.11
N PHE A 158 7.44 4.70 4.06
CA PHE A 158 6.07 4.71 3.54
C PHE A 158 5.39 3.38 3.84
N LEU A 159 4.31 3.41 4.63
CA LEU A 159 3.49 2.23 4.94
C LEU A 159 2.19 2.29 4.15
N THR A 160 1.93 1.25 3.35
CA THR A 160 0.63 1.02 2.71
C THR A 160 0.04 -0.31 3.16
N GLY A 161 -1.25 -0.29 3.49
CA GLY A 161 -1.98 -1.42 4.04
C GLY A 161 -2.95 -2.10 3.07
N GLY A 162 -3.15 -1.53 1.88
CA GLY A 162 -4.31 -1.84 1.03
C GLY A 162 -5.61 -1.78 1.85
N ASP A 163 -6.50 -2.75 1.63
CA ASP A 163 -7.81 -2.83 2.31
C ASP A 163 -7.80 -3.76 3.53
N ALA A 164 -6.64 -3.94 4.18
CA ALA A 164 -6.50 -4.87 5.30
C ALA A 164 -7.41 -4.51 6.48
N ASP A 165 -8.15 -5.49 6.99
CA ASP A 165 -9.07 -5.31 8.12
C ASP A 165 -8.36 -5.33 9.48
N VAL A 166 -9.12 -5.02 10.53
CA VAL A 166 -8.67 -5.05 11.93
C VAL A 166 -8.01 -6.37 12.33
N SER A 167 -8.50 -7.51 11.82
CA SER A 167 -7.97 -8.84 12.16
C SER A 167 -6.54 -9.03 11.65
N ILE A 168 -6.21 -8.43 10.50
CA ILE A 168 -4.85 -8.44 9.97
C ILE A 168 -3.92 -7.59 10.84
N TRP A 169 -4.35 -6.38 11.20
CA TRP A 169 -3.55 -5.46 12.02
C TRP A 169 -3.31 -5.97 13.43
N ASP A 170 -4.32 -6.59 14.07
CA ASP A 170 -4.15 -7.24 15.37
C ASP A 170 -3.05 -8.30 15.32
N ARG A 171 -3.03 -9.11 14.26
CA ARG A 171 -2.04 -10.19 14.08
C ARG A 171 -0.65 -9.66 13.81
N LEU A 172 -0.52 -8.63 12.97
CA LEU A 172 0.76 -7.97 12.74
C LEU A 172 1.32 -7.40 14.05
N TRP A 173 0.48 -6.74 14.86
CA TRP A 173 0.91 -6.28 16.17
C TRP A 173 1.38 -7.43 17.05
N GLN A 174 0.56 -8.46 17.25
CA GLN A 174 0.91 -9.59 18.12
C GLN A 174 2.19 -10.31 17.67
N ARG A 175 2.40 -10.42 16.36
CA ARG A 175 3.59 -11.05 15.78
C ARG A 175 4.86 -10.22 15.98
N HIS A 176 4.77 -8.89 15.87
CA HIS A 176 5.96 -8.03 15.76
C HIS A 176 6.22 -7.16 16.99
N LYS A 177 5.26 -6.95 17.90
CA LYS A 177 5.36 -5.97 19.01
C LYS A 177 6.58 -6.15 19.92
N ASP A 178 7.03 -7.39 20.15
CA ASP A 178 8.08 -7.69 21.12
C ASP A 178 9.50 -7.61 20.52
N SER A 179 9.66 -7.95 19.25
CA SER A 179 10.99 -8.08 18.61
C SER A 179 11.21 -7.18 17.39
N ASN A 180 10.14 -6.79 16.71
CA ASN A 180 10.19 -6.21 15.37
C ASN A 180 9.21 -5.04 15.19
N LYS A 181 8.85 -4.36 16.29
CA LYS A 181 7.86 -3.28 16.28
C LYS A 181 8.19 -2.17 15.27
N ASP A 182 9.48 -1.89 15.09
CA ASP A 182 9.98 -0.89 14.13
C ASP A 182 9.65 -1.24 12.67
N TRP A 183 9.31 -2.49 12.33
CA TRP A 183 8.89 -2.86 10.98
C TRP A 183 7.58 -2.19 10.55
N LEU A 184 6.75 -1.81 11.52
CA LEU A 184 5.50 -1.08 11.32
C LEU A 184 5.71 0.44 11.32
N SER A 185 6.94 0.94 11.56
CA SER A 185 7.14 2.37 11.70
C SER A 185 7.17 3.13 10.37
N TYR A 186 6.67 4.36 10.39
CA TYR A 186 6.50 5.16 9.17
C TYR A 186 6.68 6.67 9.37
N ASP A 187 7.11 7.34 8.30
CA ASP A 187 7.07 8.80 8.12
C ASP A 187 5.80 9.21 7.35
N VAL A 188 5.32 8.36 6.43
CA VAL A 188 4.06 8.53 5.72
C VAL A 188 3.28 7.22 5.76
N MET A 189 2.02 7.26 6.15
CA MET A 189 1.13 6.10 6.04
C MET A 189 -0.08 6.44 5.18
N GLU A 190 -0.36 5.59 4.20
CA GLU A 190 -1.67 5.56 3.57
C GLU A 190 -2.65 4.82 4.50
N THR A 191 -3.75 5.47 4.89
CA THR A 191 -4.73 4.81 5.78
C THR A 191 -5.25 3.53 5.11
N PRO A 192 -5.23 2.38 5.78
CA PRO A 192 -5.76 1.17 5.19
C PRO A 192 -7.26 1.29 4.94
N HIS A 193 -7.71 0.77 3.81
CA HIS A 193 -9.09 0.73 3.35
C HIS A 193 -9.75 2.10 3.36
N HIS A 194 -9.10 3.11 2.77
CA HIS A 194 -9.67 4.45 2.60
C HIS A 194 -10.12 5.09 3.93
N CYS A 195 -9.39 4.88 5.04
CA CYS A 195 -9.79 5.33 6.38
C CYS A 195 -11.09 4.65 6.89
N SER A 196 -11.23 3.35 6.63
CA SER A 196 -12.36 2.54 7.13
C SER A 196 -12.31 2.35 8.64
N TRP A 197 -13.48 2.39 9.28
CA TRP A 197 -13.65 1.95 10.67
C TRP A 197 -13.29 0.48 10.87
N ARG A 198 -13.51 -0.35 9.84
CA ARG A 198 -13.25 -1.80 9.89
C ARG A 198 -11.77 -2.17 9.94
N THR A 199 -10.89 -1.19 9.74
CA THR A 199 -9.44 -1.32 9.95
C THR A 199 -9.08 -1.25 11.44
N LEU A 200 -9.87 -0.53 12.25
CA LEU A 200 -9.55 -0.21 13.64
C LEU A 200 -10.43 -0.95 14.65
N SER A 201 -11.47 -1.66 14.20
CA SER A 201 -12.48 -2.22 15.10
C SER A 201 -13.18 -3.44 14.53
N HIS A 202 -13.38 -4.43 15.42
CA HIS A 202 -14.26 -5.58 15.19
C HIS A 202 -15.74 -5.18 15.31
N ASP A 203 -16.04 -4.18 16.13
CA ASP A 203 -17.39 -3.66 16.32
C ASP A 203 -17.87 -2.91 15.07
N ARG A 204 -19.16 -3.08 14.76
CA ARG A 204 -19.82 -2.41 13.63
C ARG A 204 -20.47 -1.11 14.09
N TRP A 205 -20.03 0.00 13.50
CA TRP A 205 -20.62 1.32 13.78
C TRP A 205 -22.13 1.36 13.56
N SER A 206 -22.63 0.73 12.49
CA SER A 206 -24.06 0.67 12.16
C SER A 206 -24.92 0.01 13.24
N GLU A 207 -24.33 -0.80 14.11
CA GLU A 207 -25.03 -1.54 15.16
C GLU A 207 -24.84 -0.89 16.54
N MET A 208 -23.68 -0.29 16.80
CA MET A 208 -23.29 0.15 18.14
C MET A 208 -23.11 1.67 18.29
N GLY A 209 -23.01 2.42 17.19
CA GLY A 209 -22.72 3.86 17.21
C GLY A 209 -21.45 4.17 18.01
N GLU A 210 -21.46 5.21 18.84
CA GLU A 210 -20.32 5.60 19.68
C GLU A 210 -19.91 4.56 20.75
N LYS A 211 -20.68 3.48 20.95
CA LYS A 211 -20.31 2.40 21.88
C LYS A 211 -19.26 1.44 21.30
N VAL A 212 -18.93 1.57 20.01
CA VAL A 212 -17.88 0.78 19.37
C VAL A 212 -16.54 0.95 20.10
N LYS A 213 -15.75 -0.11 20.11
CA LYS A 213 -14.42 -0.12 20.71
C LYS A 213 -13.35 -0.22 19.64
N VAL A 214 -12.31 0.58 19.79
CA VAL A 214 -11.10 0.45 19.01
C VAL A 214 -10.38 -0.82 19.46
N SER A 215 -9.88 -1.62 18.52
CA SER A 215 -8.94 -2.69 18.84
C SER A 215 -7.60 -2.06 19.24
N GLU A 216 -7.17 -2.34 20.46
CA GLU A 216 -5.90 -1.82 20.99
C GLU A 216 -4.72 -2.29 20.14
N ASP A 217 -4.72 -3.55 19.71
CA ASP A 217 -3.65 -4.12 18.91
C ASP A 217 -3.56 -3.49 17.52
N ALA A 218 -4.66 -3.40 16.77
CA ALA A 218 -4.68 -2.72 15.48
C ALA A 218 -4.27 -1.24 15.61
N ARG A 219 -4.75 -0.54 16.64
CA ARG A 219 -4.36 0.85 16.88
C ARG A 219 -2.87 0.95 17.21
N ASN A 220 -2.33 0.04 18.01
CA ASN A 220 -0.91 -0.01 18.31
C ASN A 220 -0.08 -0.28 17.05
N ALA A 221 -0.50 -1.21 16.18
CA ALA A 221 0.16 -1.46 14.90
C ALA A 221 0.25 -0.19 14.03
N LEU A 222 -0.86 0.54 13.92
CA LEU A 222 -1.00 1.71 13.06
C LEU A 222 -0.46 3.00 13.68
N SER A 223 -0.04 2.99 14.94
CA SER A 223 0.47 4.17 15.65
C SER A 223 1.98 4.16 15.84
N GLN A 224 2.72 3.35 15.08
CA GLN A 224 4.19 3.38 15.06
C GLN A 224 4.73 4.57 14.25
N THR A 225 4.37 5.79 14.65
CA THR A 225 4.80 7.00 13.97
C THR A 225 6.28 7.28 14.22
N ARG A 226 6.98 7.75 13.19
CA ARG A 226 8.23 8.49 13.35
C ARG A 226 7.94 9.96 13.62
N ASP A 227 8.96 10.68 14.07
CA ASP A 227 8.86 12.10 14.39
C ASP A 227 8.33 12.90 13.20
N GLY A 228 7.14 13.46 13.41
CA GLY A 228 6.48 14.24 12.39
C GLY A 228 5.92 13.43 11.23
N ALA A 229 5.49 12.18 11.47
CA ALA A 229 4.74 11.40 10.51
C ALA A 229 3.48 12.12 9.98
N ILE A 230 3.05 11.73 8.78
CA ILE A 230 1.86 12.23 8.09
C ILE A 230 0.99 11.03 7.70
N ILE A 231 -0.31 11.13 7.94
CA ILE A 231 -1.28 10.10 7.56
C ILE A 231 -2.12 10.64 6.40
N VAL A 232 -2.19 9.88 5.32
CA VAL A 232 -2.91 10.25 4.10
C VAL A 232 -4.05 9.27 3.88
N ALA A 233 -5.28 9.78 3.86
CA ALA A 233 -6.47 9.04 3.51
C ALA A 233 -6.83 9.26 2.04
N SER A 234 -6.50 8.28 1.19
CA SER A 234 -6.92 8.26 -0.21
C SER A 234 -8.42 7.94 -0.29
N CYS A 235 -9.26 8.96 -0.27
CA CYS A 235 -10.72 8.79 -0.15
C CYS A 235 -11.48 10.07 -0.54
N LYS A 236 -12.81 9.92 -0.71
CA LYS A 236 -13.75 11.05 -0.75
C LYS A 236 -13.69 11.87 0.55
N PRO A 237 -14.19 13.13 0.57
CA PRO A 237 -14.23 13.94 1.78
C PRO A 237 -14.89 13.20 2.95
N ILE A 238 -14.29 13.31 4.14
CA ILE A 238 -14.70 12.50 5.30
C ILE A 238 -15.71 13.30 6.12
N LYS A 239 -16.99 12.95 5.99
CA LYS A 239 -18.09 13.64 6.64
C LYS A 239 -18.65 12.82 7.80
N LYS A 240 -19.17 13.53 8.80
CA LYS A 240 -19.93 12.91 9.89
C LYS A 240 -21.19 12.24 9.30
N ASP A 241 -21.53 11.07 9.83
CA ASP A 241 -22.73 10.29 9.48
C ASP A 241 -22.79 9.81 8.02
N ASP A 242 -21.66 9.82 7.30
CA ASP A 242 -21.54 9.25 5.94
C ASP A 242 -21.16 7.76 5.98
N ASP A 243 -21.39 7.06 4.87
CA ASP A 243 -21.15 5.63 4.75
C ASP A 243 -19.65 5.28 4.88
N ASN A 244 -19.37 4.22 5.64
CA ASN A 244 -18.04 3.63 5.73
C ASN A 244 -17.74 2.74 4.49
N PRO A 245 -16.57 2.88 3.82
CA PRO A 245 -15.48 3.85 4.05
C PRO A 245 -15.53 5.10 3.15
N PRO A 246 -14.85 6.21 3.50
CA PRO A 246 -14.16 6.51 4.76
C PRO A 246 -15.14 6.65 5.93
N HIS A 247 -14.64 6.63 7.16
CA HIS A 247 -15.50 6.87 8.33
C HIS A 247 -14.91 7.91 9.30
N GLU A 248 -15.74 8.85 9.72
CA GLU A 248 -15.30 9.98 10.54
C GLU A 248 -14.76 9.53 11.92
N ARG A 249 -15.35 8.50 12.54
CA ARG A 249 -14.81 7.90 13.78
C ARG A 249 -13.38 7.37 13.60
N ALA A 250 -13.04 6.81 12.44
CA ALA A 250 -11.69 6.34 12.14
C ALA A 250 -10.73 7.53 11.93
N LYS A 251 -11.18 8.59 11.24
CA LYS A 251 -10.44 9.85 11.13
C LYS A 251 -10.06 10.41 12.50
N ARG A 252 -10.99 10.40 13.48
CA ARG A 252 -10.68 10.83 14.86
C ARG A 252 -9.52 10.05 15.48
N GLU A 253 -9.46 8.72 15.28
CA GLU A 253 -8.33 7.91 15.77
C GLU A 253 -7.02 8.29 15.07
N TYR A 254 -6.98 8.37 13.74
CA TYR A 254 -5.76 8.73 13.02
C TYR A 254 -5.26 10.14 13.35
N VAL A 255 -6.18 11.10 13.53
CA VAL A 255 -5.86 12.45 14.01
C VAL A 255 -5.27 12.40 15.42
N SER A 256 -5.78 11.53 16.30
CA SER A 256 -5.22 11.35 17.66
C SER A 256 -3.83 10.69 17.68
N ILE A 257 -3.49 9.92 16.65
CA ILE A 257 -2.16 9.31 16.48
C ILE A 257 -1.14 10.35 16.04
N THR A 258 -1.56 11.34 15.26
CA THR A 258 -0.71 12.43 14.76
C THR A 258 -1.24 13.79 15.24
N SER A 259 -1.85 14.56 14.34
CA SER A 259 -2.59 15.79 14.62
C SER A 259 -3.50 16.12 13.44
N ALA A 260 -4.40 17.10 13.58
CA ALA A 260 -5.28 17.51 12.49
C ALA A 260 -4.49 18.04 11.28
N GLU A 261 -3.38 18.74 11.50
CA GLU A 261 -2.50 19.31 10.47
C GLU A 261 -1.69 18.23 9.72
N ARG A 262 -1.62 17.03 10.28
CA ARG A 262 -0.83 15.89 9.77
C ARG A 262 -1.68 14.76 9.23
N PHE A 263 -3.00 14.93 9.22
CA PHE A 263 -3.94 14.06 8.55
C PHE A 263 -4.43 14.73 7.26
N ILE A 264 -4.35 14.03 6.13
CA ILE A 264 -4.72 14.60 4.82
C ILE A 264 -5.72 13.68 4.13
N CYS A 265 -6.90 14.19 3.78
CA CYS A 265 -7.79 13.54 2.83
C CYS A 265 -7.42 14.01 1.41
N THR A 266 -7.19 13.08 0.49
CA THR A 266 -6.68 13.43 -0.86
C THR A 266 -7.66 14.25 -1.68
N THR A 267 -8.97 13.99 -1.62
CA THR A 267 -9.97 14.81 -2.32
C THR A 267 -10.09 16.20 -1.72
N GLU A 268 -10.14 16.32 -0.38
CA GLU A 268 -10.15 17.63 0.30
C GLU A 268 -8.91 18.45 -0.06
N TYR A 269 -7.73 17.82 -0.11
CA TYR A 269 -6.49 18.47 -0.53
C TYR A 269 -6.54 18.94 -1.99
N ALA A 270 -6.98 18.06 -2.90
CA ALA A 270 -7.05 18.37 -4.32
C ALA A 270 -8.02 19.52 -4.62
N ASP A 271 -9.17 19.57 -3.94
CA ASP A 271 -10.15 20.65 -4.06
C ASP A 271 -9.56 22.01 -3.65
N GLU A 272 -8.62 22.04 -2.70
CA GLU A 272 -7.97 23.26 -2.21
C GLU A 272 -6.71 23.67 -3.00
N HIS A 273 -5.97 22.71 -3.54
CA HIS A 273 -4.60 22.91 -4.03
C HIS A 273 -4.39 22.60 -5.52
N ASP A 274 -5.40 22.04 -6.20
CA ASP A 274 -5.37 21.69 -7.63
C ASP A 274 -4.17 20.77 -7.99
N GLY A 275 -4.11 19.60 -7.35
CA GLY A 275 -3.05 18.62 -7.58
C GLY A 275 -2.97 17.51 -6.52
N PRO A 276 -2.09 16.51 -6.73
CA PRO A 276 -1.88 15.43 -5.79
C PRO A 276 -1.15 15.90 -4.53
N VAL A 277 -1.21 15.09 -3.48
CA VAL A 277 -0.35 15.28 -2.30
C VAL A 277 1.07 14.84 -2.67
N GLU A 278 2.02 15.79 -2.67
CA GLU A 278 3.41 15.54 -3.05
C GLU A 278 4.33 15.57 -1.84
N PHE A 279 5.30 14.65 -1.80
CA PHE A 279 6.33 14.57 -0.77
C PHE A 279 7.72 14.62 -1.41
N ASN A 280 8.59 15.46 -0.86
CA ASN A 280 10.00 15.50 -1.19
C ASN A 280 10.78 14.71 -0.15
N ILE A 281 11.59 13.76 -0.61
CA ILE A 281 12.46 12.93 0.22
C ILE A 281 13.90 13.38 -0.05
N THR A 282 14.55 13.91 0.99
CA THR A 282 15.90 14.47 0.91
C THR A 282 16.79 13.83 1.96
N GLY A 283 18.08 14.17 1.97
CA GLY A 283 19.02 13.72 3.00
C GLY A 283 18.66 14.19 4.41
N VAL A 284 17.79 15.21 4.56
CA VAL A 284 17.28 15.67 5.86
C VAL A 284 15.95 15.01 6.24
N GLY A 285 15.38 14.16 5.39
CA GLY A 285 14.12 13.45 5.63
C GLY A 285 12.99 13.87 4.70
N THR A 286 11.77 13.48 5.08
CA THR A 286 10.55 13.69 4.30
C THR A 286 9.87 15.00 4.63
N SER A 287 9.47 15.74 3.61
CA SER A 287 8.65 16.94 3.74
C SER A 287 7.50 16.95 2.74
N LYS A 288 6.31 17.35 3.17
CA LYS A 288 5.19 17.61 2.26
C LYS A 288 5.49 18.87 1.45
N GLN A 289 5.41 18.78 0.13
CA GLN A 289 5.48 19.93 -0.75
C GLN A 289 4.22 20.77 -0.58
N LEU A 290 4.38 22.06 -0.27
CA LEU A 290 3.27 22.99 -0.28
C LEU A 290 2.96 23.35 -1.74
N ALA A 291 1.79 22.97 -2.24
CA ALA A 291 1.36 23.39 -3.57
C ALA A 291 1.25 24.92 -3.62
N LEU A 292 1.90 25.53 -4.61
CA LEU A 292 1.73 26.96 -4.90
C LEU A 292 0.39 27.14 -5.60
N THR A 293 -0.63 27.67 -4.91
CA THR A 293 -1.89 27.98 -5.60
C THR A 293 -1.67 29.06 -6.67
N PRO A 294 -2.38 29.00 -7.83
CA PRO A 294 -2.29 30.02 -8.87
C PRO A 294 -2.56 31.45 -8.34
N LYS A 295 -3.40 31.56 -7.29
CA LYS A 295 -3.68 32.84 -6.60
C LYS A 295 -2.49 33.44 -5.84
N LYS A 296 -1.45 32.65 -5.49
CA LYS A 296 -0.20 33.14 -4.89
C LYS A 296 0.93 33.31 -5.91
N ALA A 297 0.85 32.71 -7.10
CA ALA A 297 1.85 32.89 -8.15
C ALA A 297 1.89 34.34 -8.68
N ALA A 298 0.76 35.06 -8.64
CA ALA A 298 0.67 36.45 -9.09
C ALA A 298 1.33 37.48 -8.15
N SER A 299 1.70 37.11 -6.91
CA SER A 299 2.31 38.03 -5.94
C SER A 299 3.78 37.75 -5.60
N ILE A 300 4.40 36.73 -6.22
CA ILE A 300 5.80 36.34 -5.97
C ILE A 300 6.63 36.39 -7.27
N ALA A 301 6.34 37.35 -8.15
CA ALA A 301 7.27 37.73 -9.21
C ALA A 301 8.50 38.39 -8.56
N GLY A 302 9.43 37.60 -8.03
CA GLY A 302 10.70 38.10 -7.49
C GLY A 302 11.41 37.27 -6.42
N VAL A 303 10.82 36.18 -5.90
CA VAL A 303 11.51 35.35 -4.89
C VAL A 303 11.47 33.89 -5.29
N THR A 304 12.57 33.38 -5.84
CA THR A 304 12.86 31.95 -5.95
C THR A 304 13.10 31.40 -4.54
N GLY A 305 12.02 31.06 -3.85
CA GLY A 305 12.07 30.47 -2.52
C GLY A 305 11.05 29.36 -2.42
N VAL A 306 11.49 28.13 -2.70
CA VAL A 306 10.76 26.93 -2.25
C VAL A 306 10.83 26.93 -0.73
N THR A 307 9.72 27.21 -0.06
CA THR A 307 9.65 27.07 1.40
C THR A 307 9.54 25.59 1.75
N THR A 308 10.68 24.90 1.85
CA THR A 308 10.75 23.66 2.61
C THR A 308 10.83 24.01 4.09
N THR A 309 10.18 23.23 4.96
CA THR A 309 10.47 23.26 6.40
C THR A 309 11.42 22.09 6.67
N PRO A 310 12.73 22.33 6.86
CA PRO A 310 13.65 21.27 7.24
C PRO A 310 13.25 20.72 8.62
N ARG A 311 13.42 19.42 8.84
CA ARG A 311 13.35 18.84 10.19
C ARG A 311 14.62 18.09 10.51
N SER A 312 15.11 18.31 11.72
CA SER A 312 16.21 17.57 12.32
C SER A 312 15.66 16.23 12.81
N HIS A 313 16.24 15.13 12.35
CA HIS A 313 16.11 13.85 13.04
C HIS A 313 17.10 13.84 14.22
N GLY A 314 16.56 13.61 15.42
CA GLY A 314 17.33 13.12 16.56
C GLY A 314 17.52 11.62 16.48
#